data_AF-A0A4R1PR70-F1
#
_entry.id   AF-A0A4R1PR70-F1
#
_cell.length_a   1.000
_cell.length_b   1.000
_cell.length_c   1.000
_cell.angle_alpha   90.00
_cell.angle_beta   90.00
_cell.angle_gamma   90.00
#
_symmetry.space_group_name_H-M   'P 1'
#
loop_
_entity.id
_entity.type
_entity.pdbx_description
1 polymer ?
#
loop_
_entity_poly.entity_id
_entity_poly.type
_entity_poly.pdbx_seq_one_letter_code
_entity_poly.pdbx_strand_id
1 'polypeptide(L)' 'MSIRNLEWTKGAPERLEPGMVVLIDNCVLLVGNASPSGRLWGGQASEEDLATVDAWAWLVKPHTLEWIADMAKAHGVGR' A
#
# COMPACT_ATOMS: atom_id res chain seq x y z
N MET A 1 -7.18 17.39 0.09
CA MET A 1 -7.42 16.24 0.98
C MET A 1 -6.23 16.15 1.93
N SER A 2 -6.41 16.43 3.22
CA SER A 2 -5.34 16.26 4.21
C SER A 2 -5.54 14.91 4.88
N ILE A 3 -4.67 13.94 4.58
CA ILE A 3 -4.67 12.62 5.22
C ILE A 3 -4.12 12.84 6.63
N ARG A 4 -5.02 12.98 7.62
CA ARG A 4 -4.64 13.28 9.02
C ARG A 4 -4.76 12.07 9.95
N ASN A 5 -5.60 11.09 9.61
CA ASN A 5 -5.88 9.94 10.46
C ASN A 5 -5.78 8.65 9.63
N LEU A 6 -4.61 8.02 9.65
CA LEU A 6 -4.47 6.63 9.23
C LEU A 6 -4.66 5.76 10.48
N GLU A 7 -5.50 4.74 10.38
CA GLU A 7 -5.64 3.73 11.42
C GLU A 7 -4.45 2.78 11.34
N TRP A 8 -3.39 3.10 12.09
CA TRP A 8 -2.17 2.32 12.12
C TRP A 8 -2.36 1.00 12.87
N THR A 9 -1.92 -0.08 12.23
CA THR A 9 -1.77 -1.41 12.81
C THR A 9 -0.29 -1.62 13.13
N LYS A 10 0.03 -2.04 14.36
CA LYS A 10 1.41 -2.27 14.80
C LYS A 10 1.96 -3.56 14.19
N GLY A 11 3.25 -3.54 13.84
CA GLY A 11 3.98 -4.67 13.22
C GLY A 11 3.85 -4.69 11.71
N ALA A 12 4.36 -5.76 11.10
CA ALA A 12 4.29 -5.97 9.67
C ALA A 12 2.91 -6.50 9.22
N PRO A 13 2.42 -6.13 8.03
CA PRO A 13 1.29 -6.81 7.42
C PRO A 13 1.70 -8.22 6.97
N GLU A 14 0.74 -9.13 6.84
CA GLU A 14 0.98 -10.48 6.29
C GLU A 14 1.51 -10.43 4.85
N ARG A 15 1.07 -9.42 4.09
CA ARG A 15 1.52 -9.14 2.72
C ARG A 15 1.40 -7.66 2.42
N LEU A 16 2.33 -7.13 1.63
CA LEU A 16 2.21 -5.78 1.08
C LEU A 16 1.27 -5.76 -0.12
N GLU A 17 0.32 -4.85 -0.10
CA GLU A 17 -0.64 -4.66 -1.18
C GLU A 17 -0.68 -3.20 -1.64
N PRO A 18 -0.95 -2.94 -2.94
CA PRO A 18 -1.15 -1.59 -3.43
C PRO A 18 -2.21 -0.84 -2.61
N GLY A 19 -1.92 0.42 -2.28
CA GLY A 19 -2.79 1.26 -1.44
C GLY A 19 -2.51 1.16 0.06
N MET A 20 -1.61 0.29 0.51
CA MET A 20 -1.07 0.31 1.87
C MET A 20 -0.04 1.43 2.06
N VAL A 21 0.12 1.89 3.30
CA VAL A 21 1.26 2.68 3.76
C VAL A 21 1.96 1.94 4.88
N VAL A 22 3.29 1.96 4.88
CA VAL A 22 4.11 1.28 5.90
C VAL A 22 5.05 2.28 6.55
N LEU A 23 5.35 2.04 7.83
CA LEU A 23 6.33 2.75 8.64
C LEU A 23 7.55 1.86 8.82
N ILE A 24 8.72 2.34 8.40
CA ILE A 24 10.02 1.66 8.52
C ILE A 24 11.03 2.71 8.98
N ASP A 25 11.67 2.52 10.13
CA ASP A 25 12.71 3.44 10.63
C ASP A 25 12.27 4.92 10.64
N ASN A 26 11.01 5.18 11.02
CA ASN A 26 10.35 6.50 10.99
C ASN A 26 10.08 7.09 9.59
N CYS A 27 10.29 6.32 8.52
CA CYS A 27 9.91 6.69 7.15
C CYS A 27 8.55 6.09 6.79
N VAL A 28 7.66 6.92 6.24
CA VAL A 28 6.35 6.47 5.72
C VAL A 28 6.44 6.25 4.21
N LEU A 29 6.13 5.04 3.75
CA LEU A 29 6.20 4.65 2.35
C LEU A 29 4.81 4.23 1.84
N LEU A 30 4.42 4.73 0.66
CA LEU A 30 3.21 4.29 -0.04
C LEU A 30 3.53 3.08 -0.93
N VAL A 31 2.78 2.00 -0.76
CA VAL A 31 2.85 0.82 -1.62
C VAL A 31 2.04 1.11 -2.90
N GLY A 32 2.73 1.47 -3.97
CA GLY A 32 2.12 1.78 -5.28
C GLY A 32 2.03 0.59 -6.24
N ASN A 33 2.90 -0.41 -6.08
CA ASN A 33 2.91 -1.64 -6.87
C ASN A 33 3.53 -2.78 -6.03
N ALA A 34 2.90 -3.95 -6.03
CA ALA A 34 3.51 -5.17 -5.52
C ALA A 34 3.91 -6.00 -6.75
N SER A 35 5.19 -5.98 -7.15
CA SER A 35 5.58 -6.81 -8.30
C SER A 35 5.63 -8.30 -7.90
N PRO A 36 5.72 -9.22 -8.87
CA PRO A 36 5.88 -10.65 -8.61
C PRO A 36 7.18 -11.03 -7.87
N SER A 37 8.15 -10.13 -7.69
CA SER A 37 9.57 -10.46 -7.44
C SER A 37 10.12 -10.21 -6.02
N GLY A 38 9.31 -10.14 -4.99
CA GLY A 38 9.86 -10.16 -3.63
C GLY A 38 10.12 -8.84 -2.87
N ARG A 39 10.27 -7.69 -3.53
CA ARG A 39 10.86 -6.49 -2.92
C ARG A 39 9.90 -5.31 -2.72
N LEU A 40 9.95 -4.66 -1.56
CA LEU A 40 9.68 -3.22 -1.52
C LEU A 40 10.49 -2.58 -2.67
N TRP A 41 9.92 -1.67 -3.45
CA TRP A 41 10.45 -1.24 -4.77
C TRP A 41 10.09 -2.13 -5.97
N GLY A 42 9.00 -2.89 -5.87
CA GLY A 42 8.44 -3.65 -6.97
C GLY A 42 8.76 -5.14 -6.87
N GLY A 43 8.15 -5.79 -5.88
CA GLY A 43 8.14 -7.22 -5.63
C GLY A 43 7.42 -7.61 -4.29
N GLN A 44 7.01 -8.87 -4.11
CA GLN A 44 6.49 -9.54 -2.88
C GLN A 44 7.39 -9.51 -1.62
N ALA A 45 7.37 -8.47 -0.77
CA ALA A 45 8.24 -8.34 0.44
C ALA A 45 8.69 -9.67 1.08
N SER A 46 10.01 -9.87 1.15
CA SER A 46 10.60 -11.01 1.84
C SER A 46 10.30 -10.96 3.34
N GLU A 47 10.43 -12.07 4.06
CA GLU A 47 10.29 -12.07 5.53
C GLU A 47 11.26 -11.07 6.20
N GLU A 48 12.46 -10.89 5.64
CA GLU A 48 13.43 -9.88 6.09
C GLU A 48 12.93 -8.45 5.84
N ASP A 49 12.30 -8.18 4.69
CA ASP A 49 11.73 -6.87 4.39
C ASP A 49 10.56 -6.54 5.35
N LEU A 50 9.69 -7.52 5.62
CA LEU A 50 8.59 -7.36 6.57
C LEU A 50 9.09 -7.18 8.00
N ALA A 51 10.20 -7.82 8.38
CA ALA A 51 10.77 -7.67 9.72
C ALA A 51 11.19 -6.22 10.04
N THR A 52 11.40 -5.37 9.02
CA THR A 52 11.72 -3.95 9.19
C THR A 52 10.48 -3.05 9.34
N VAL A 53 9.27 -3.58 9.17
CA VAL A 53 8.02 -2.79 9.24
C VAL A 53 7.55 -2.64 10.68
N ASP A 54 7.58 -1.41 11.17
CA ASP A 54 7.14 -1.04 12.52
C ASP A 54 5.62 -1.00 12.64
N ALA A 55 4.95 -0.50 11.60
CA ALA A 55 3.49 -0.37 11.52
C ALA A 55 3.03 -0.20 10.08
N TRP A 56 1.74 -0.42 9.83
CA TRP A 56 1.13 -0.20 8.52
C TRP A 56 -0.31 0.30 8.64
N ALA A 57 -0.84 0.89 7.57
CA ALA A 57 -2.25 1.29 7.47
C ALA A 57 -2.74 1.20 6.03
N TRP A 58 -4.05 1.19 5.84
CA TRP A 58 -4.65 1.39 4.52
C TRP A 58 -4.76 2.87 4.21
N LEU A 59 -4.08 3.33 3.15
CA LEU A 59 -4.37 4.64 2.57
C LEU A 59 -5.57 4.55 1.63
N VAL A 60 -5.63 3.50 0.82
CA VAL A 60 -6.77 3.15 -0.05
C VAL A 60 -6.99 1.65 0.03
N LYS A 61 -8.19 1.21 0.40
CA LYS A 61 -8.50 -0.23 0.50
C LYS A 61 -8.64 -0.85 -0.90
N PRO A 62 -8.41 -2.16 -1.07
CA PRO A 62 -8.46 -2.82 -2.39
C PRO A 62 -9.77 -2.63 -3.14
N HIS A 63 -10.92 -2.79 -2.46
CA HIS A 63 -12.24 -2.55 -3.07
C HIS A 63 -12.46 -1.08 -3.47
N THR A 64 -11.79 -0.14 -2.79
CA THR A 64 -11.82 1.27 -3.17
C THR A 64 -10.97 1.52 -4.42
N LEU A 65 -9.85 0.81 -4.58
CA LEU A 65 -9.03 0.88 -5.80
C LEU A 65 -9.79 0.36 -7.03
N GLU A 66 -10.48 -0.77 -6.90
CA GLU A 66 -11.34 -1.32 -7.97
C GLU A 66 -12.42 -0.31 -8.37
N TRP A 67 -13.13 0.25 -7.39
CA TRP A 67 -14.14 1.28 -7.63
C TRP A 67 -13.55 2.52 -8.33
N ILE A 68 -12.37 3.01 -7.92
CA ILE A 68 -11.70 4.14 -8.59
C ILE A 68 -11.38 3.80 -10.05
N ALA A 69 -10.86 2.60 -10.32
CA ALA A 69 -10.53 2.16 -11.67
C ALA A 69 -11.79 2.06 -12.56
N ASP A 70 -12.88 1.51 -12.03
CA ASP A 70 -14.16 1.42 -12.73
C ASP A 70 -14.76 2.80 -13.02
N MET A 71 -14.69 3.74 -12.06
CA MET A 71 -15.10 5.13 -12.26
C MET A 71 -14.25 5.82 -13.33
N ALA A 72 -12.93 5.67 -13.31
CA ALA A 72 -12.05 6.25 -14.31
C ALA A 72 -12.37 5.72 -15.73
N LYS A 73 -12.67 4.42 -15.82
CA LYS A 73 -13.10 3.76 -17.06
C LYS A 73 -14.45 4.27 -17.56
N ALA A 74 -15.44 4.39 -16.66
CA ALA A 74 -16.78 4.89 -16.99
C ALA A 74 -16.76 6.34 -17.49
N HIS A 75 -15.84 7.17 -16.98
CA HIS A 75 -15.73 8.59 -17.33
C HIS A 75 -14.64 8.90 -18.37
N GLY A 76 -13.96 7.89 -18.93
CA GLY A 76 -12.97 8.07 -19.99
C GLY A 76 -11.69 8.79 -19.57
N VAL A 77 -11.38 8.84 -18.27
CA VAL A 77 -10.26 9.63 -17.70
C VAL A 77 -8.94 8.83 -17.70
N GLY A 78 -8.91 7.64 -18.30
CA GLY A 78 -7.76 6.72 -18.27
C GLY A 78 -7.17 6.38 -19.64
N ARG A 79 -7.02 7.36 -20.55
CA ARG A 79 -6.24 7.22 -21.80
C ARG A 79 -5.02 8.11 -21.78
#